data_AF-A0A6A4T5H2-F1
#
_entry.id   AF-A0A6A4T5H2-F1
#
_cell.length_a   1.000
_cell.length_b   1.000
_cell.length_c   1.000
_cell.angle_alpha   90.00
_cell.angle_beta   90.00
_cell.angle_gamma   90.00
#
_symmetry.space_group_name_H-M   'P 1'
#
loop_
_entity.id
_entity.type
_entity.pdbx_description
1 polymer ?
#
loop_
_entity_poly.entity_id
_entity_poly.type
_entity_poly.pdbx_seq_one_letter_code
_entity_poly.pdbx_strand_id
1 'polypeptide(L)'
;MPKSHRLRSDPEASESHNADTPERPESVSDADAIMAALKRTVQCVLTKIDSSVLAAAGELHKKIDNLSSDLSSEILNVRTKFTKVIEDMRKESAAVTTRIDEVEEGANCYANRVVELEAKVTTLSSQVTRLVDKTNDLESRQQRDNCRLIGVEEGFGNIRPEKATAPLLQEALGLDYTPTLDRAQRSLKPRPKDGDSPRPIIIKFHYFQEKADVLRKAMGVGPLSHNG
;
A
#
# COMPACT_ATOMS: atom_id res chain seq x y z
N MET A 1 -22.35 -32.25 73.35
CA MET A 1 -20.92 -31.99 73.67
C MET A 1 -20.78 -30.49 73.95
N PRO A 2 -20.04 -30.10 75.00
CA PRO A 2 -20.53 -29.53 76.28
C PRO A 2 -20.44 -27.98 76.37
N LYS A 3 -21.19 -27.21 77.18
CA LYS A 3 -21.37 -27.10 78.68
C LYS A 3 -20.01 -26.82 79.37
N SER A 4 -19.79 -25.87 80.30
CA SER A 4 -20.63 -25.32 81.39
C SER A 4 -19.84 -24.34 82.29
N HIS A 5 -20.58 -23.46 83.01
CA HIS A 5 -20.46 -23.10 84.45
C HIS A 5 -19.23 -22.34 85.01
N ARG A 6 -19.28 -21.57 86.13
CA ARG A 6 -20.29 -20.96 87.05
C ARG A 6 -19.44 -20.36 88.21
N LEU A 7 -19.84 -19.26 88.86
CA LEU A 7 -20.16 -19.10 90.32
C LEU A 7 -19.71 -17.67 90.71
N ARG A 8 -20.55 -16.72 91.16
CA ARG A 8 -21.35 -16.54 92.40
C ARG A 8 -20.56 -16.69 93.71
N SER A 9 -20.42 -15.58 94.45
CA SER A 9 -20.74 -15.48 95.89
C SER A 9 -20.56 -14.03 96.40
N ASP A 10 -21.64 -13.40 96.86
CA ASP A 10 -21.62 -12.50 98.02
C ASP A 10 -21.59 -13.38 99.30
N PRO A 11 -21.21 -12.87 100.50
CA PRO A 11 -22.20 -12.21 101.35
C PRO A 11 -21.68 -11.14 102.37
N GLU A 12 -22.64 -10.31 102.81
CA GLU A 12 -22.96 -9.82 104.17
C GLU A 12 -21.97 -9.08 105.11
N ALA A 13 -22.58 -8.05 105.75
CA ALA A 13 -22.36 -7.48 107.09
C ALA A 13 -21.06 -6.67 107.31
N SER A 14 -21.02 -5.49 107.94
CA SER A 14 -21.88 -4.95 109.02
C SER A 14 -21.54 -3.46 109.22
N GLU A 15 -22.56 -2.62 109.43
CA GLU A 15 -22.43 -1.29 110.05
C GLU A 15 -22.49 -1.44 111.58
N SER A 16 -21.58 -0.80 112.33
CA SER A 16 -21.91 0.08 113.47
C SER A 16 -20.70 0.62 114.22
N HIS A 17 -20.69 1.96 114.32
CA HIS A 17 -20.43 2.82 115.49
C HIS A 17 -19.06 3.05 116.16
N ASN A 18 -18.92 4.35 116.49
CA ASN A 18 -18.11 5.06 117.51
C ASN A 18 -16.74 5.56 117.05
N ALA A 19 -16.47 6.86 116.93
CA ALA A 19 -16.57 8.02 117.84
C ALA A 19 -15.17 8.46 118.32
N ASP A 20 -14.82 9.68 117.92
CA ASP A 20 -14.14 10.75 118.67
C ASP A 20 -12.67 10.61 119.16
N THR A 21 -11.82 11.46 118.55
CA THR A 21 -10.57 12.17 118.97
C THR A 21 -9.56 11.56 119.98
N PRO A 22 -8.32 12.11 120.11
CA PRO A 22 -7.39 12.75 119.16
C PRO A 22 -5.93 12.19 119.29
N GLU A 23 -5.14 12.14 118.22
CA GLU A 23 -3.67 11.99 118.33
C GLU A 23 -2.93 13.23 117.80
N ARG A 24 -1.93 13.63 118.59
CA ARG A 24 -1.10 14.85 118.55
C ARG A 24 -0.18 14.92 117.30
N PRO A 25 0.38 16.10 117.00
CA PRO A 25 0.96 16.43 115.70
C PRO A 25 2.37 15.84 115.53
N GLU A 26 2.62 15.18 114.40
CA GLU A 26 3.98 14.95 113.93
C GLU A 26 4.45 16.16 113.12
N SER A 27 5.57 16.74 113.54
CA SER A 27 6.27 17.81 112.83
C SER A 27 6.77 17.28 111.49
N VAL A 28 6.16 17.74 110.39
CA VAL A 28 6.58 17.46 109.02
C VAL A 28 8.03 17.91 108.85
N SER A 29 8.93 16.96 108.57
CA SER A 29 10.31 17.23 108.22
C SER A 29 10.36 17.97 106.87
N ASP A 30 11.20 19.00 106.75
CA ASP A 30 11.41 19.75 105.50
C ASP A 30 11.73 18.84 104.30
N ALA A 31 12.29 17.65 104.55
CA ALA A 31 12.57 16.62 103.54
C ALA A 31 11.29 16.05 102.89
N ASP A 32 10.20 15.87 103.63
CA ASP A 32 8.94 15.32 103.12
C ASP A 32 8.19 16.33 102.24
N ALA A 33 8.27 17.61 102.59
CA ALA A 33 7.74 18.70 101.77
C ALA A 33 8.49 18.82 100.43
N ILE A 34 9.83 18.68 100.46
CA ILE A 34 10.68 18.66 99.25
C ILE A 34 10.35 17.44 98.39
N MET A 35 10.21 16.24 98.96
CA MET A 35 9.84 15.02 98.22
C MET A 35 8.44 15.13 97.58
N ALA A 36 7.46 15.70 98.28
CA ALA A 36 6.13 15.94 97.73
C ALA A 36 6.15 16.96 96.58
N ALA A 37 6.96 18.02 96.68
CA ALA A 37 7.15 18.98 95.61
C ALA A 37 7.86 18.35 94.39
N LEU A 38 8.89 17.53 94.61
CA LEU A 38 9.59 16.80 93.55
C LEU A 38 8.65 15.86 92.80
N LYS A 39 7.82 15.10 93.54
CA LYS A 39 6.81 14.19 92.97
C LYS A 39 5.76 14.95 92.14
N ARG A 40 5.29 16.11 92.62
CA ARG A 40 4.38 16.98 91.86
C ARG A 40 5.03 17.51 90.58
N THR A 41 6.29 17.93 90.65
CA THR A 41 7.03 18.42 89.48
C THR A 41 7.25 17.31 88.45
N VAL A 42 7.66 16.11 88.88
CA VAL A 42 7.79 14.93 88.00
C VAL A 42 6.45 14.58 87.36
N GLN A 43 5.37 14.53 88.14
CA GLN A 43 4.04 14.25 87.61
C GLN A 43 3.59 15.32 86.60
N CYS A 44 3.87 16.60 86.86
CA CYS A 44 3.58 17.69 85.94
C CYS A 44 4.39 17.60 84.64
N VAL A 45 5.65 17.18 84.71
CA VAL A 45 6.50 16.99 83.53
C VAL A 45 6.05 15.77 82.73
N LEU A 46 5.72 14.65 83.37
CA LEU A 46 5.21 13.45 82.70
C LEU A 46 3.91 13.73 81.95
N THR A 47 2.94 14.41 82.57
CA THR A 47 1.67 14.75 81.88
C THR A 47 1.88 15.70 80.71
N LYS A 48 2.82 16.65 80.81
CA LYS A 48 3.20 17.52 79.70
C LYS A 48 3.86 16.72 78.56
N ILE A 49 4.79 15.81 78.87
CA ILE A 49 5.43 14.94 77.89
C ILE A 49 4.37 14.06 77.20
N ASP A 50 3.49 13.41 77.96
CA ASP A 50 2.43 12.56 77.39
C ASP A 50 1.51 13.36 76.47
N SER A 51 1.08 14.56 76.90
CA SER A 51 0.24 15.43 76.08
C SER A 51 0.93 15.87 74.78
N SER A 52 2.23 16.18 74.84
CA SER A 52 3.03 16.57 73.68
C SER A 52 3.26 15.39 72.73
N VAL A 53 3.53 14.19 73.27
CA VAL A 53 3.72 12.96 72.49
C VAL A 53 2.43 12.56 71.80
N LEU A 54 1.29 12.60 72.50
CA LEU A 54 -0.03 12.32 71.93
C LEU A 54 -0.39 13.33 70.81
N ALA A 55 -0.09 14.62 71.02
CA ALA A 55 -0.32 15.63 69.99
C ALA A 55 0.53 15.39 68.74
N ALA A 56 1.83 15.11 68.91
CA ALA A 56 2.74 14.81 67.81
C ALA A 56 2.35 13.51 67.07
N ALA A 57 1.99 12.45 67.80
CA ALA A 57 1.50 11.20 67.23
C ALA A 57 0.21 11.40 66.43
N GLY A 58 -0.71 12.23 66.93
CA GLY A 58 -1.93 12.60 66.21
C GLY A 58 -1.66 13.39 64.93
N GLU A 59 -0.68 14.31 64.94
CA GLU A 59 -0.28 15.05 63.74
C GLU A 59 0.40 14.14 62.70
N LEU A 60 1.24 13.20 63.14
CA LEU A 60 1.84 12.20 62.25
C LEU A 60 0.79 11.29 61.64
N HIS A 61 -0.20 10.83 62.41
CA HIS A 61 -1.31 10.03 61.88
C HIS A 61 -2.07 10.78 60.78
N LYS A 62 -2.40 12.06 61.01
CA LYS A 62 -3.05 12.90 59.99
C LYS A 62 -2.20 13.04 58.73
N LYS A 63 -0.88 13.24 58.86
CA LYS A 63 0.02 13.32 57.70
C LYS A 63 0.07 12.00 56.92
N ILE A 64 0.10 10.86 57.62
CA ILE A 64 0.06 9.53 57.01
C ILE A 64 -1.27 9.31 56.26
N ASP A 65 -2.39 9.65 56.89
CA ASP A 65 -3.72 9.50 56.28
C ASP A 65 -3.87 10.37 55.02
N ASN A 66 -3.41 11.62 55.08
CA ASN A 66 -3.42 12.52 53.92
C ASN A 66 -2.56 11.98 52.78
N LEU A 67 -1.30 11.60 53.06
CA LEU A 67 -0.40 11.04 52.04
C LEU A 67 -0.94 9.73 51.44
N SER A 68 -1.54 8.87 52.27
CA SER A 68 -2.16 7.63 51.82
C SER A 68 -3.38 7.91 50.92
N SER A 69 -4.19 8.91 51.26
CA SER A 69 -5.32 9.34 50.44
C SER A 69 -4.86 9.91 49.10
N ASP A 70 -3.87 10.82 49.12
CA ASP A 70 -3.30 11.44 47.93
C ASP A 70 -2.70 10.39 46.99
N LEU A 71 -1.87 9.47 47.51
CA LEU A 71 -1.27 8.40 46.73
C LEU A 71 -2.33 7.48 46.12
N SER A 72 -3.37 7.14 46.89
CA SER A 72 -4.48 6.32 46.38
C SER A 72 -5.22 7.02 45.24
N SER A 73 -5.43 8.33 45.37
CA SER A 73 -6.07 9.14 44.32
C SER A 73 -5.23 9.20 43.05
N GLU A 74 -3.91 9.36 43.17
CA GLU A 74 -3.00 9.38 42.01
C GLU A 74 -2.88 8.01 41.35
N ILE A 75 -2.83 6.92 42.13
CA ILE A 75 -2.86 5.55 41.58
C ILE A 75 -4.14 5.31 40.78
N LEU A 76 -5.29 5.75 41.29
CA LEU A 76 -6.55 5.64 40.56
C LEU A 76 -6.56 6.49 39.29
N ASN A 77 -6.05 7.72 39.35
CA ASN A 77 -5.92 8.62 38.20
C ASN A 77 -5.00 8.04 37.11
N VAL A 78 -3.86 7.49 37.51
CA VAL A 78 -2.93 6.83 36.60
C VAL A 78 -3.57 5.58 35.98
N ARG A 79 -4.24 4.76 36.79
CA ARG A 79 -4.95 3.56 36.32
C ARG A 79 -6.04 3.91 35.30
N THR A 80 -6.86 4.94 35.54
CA THR A 80 -7.91 5.34 34.60
C THR A 80 -7.33 5.86 33.28
N LYS A 81 -6.26 6.67 33.34
CA LYS A 81 -5.54 7.14 32.16
C LYS A 81 -4.97 5.96 31.34
N PHE A 82 -4.32 5.00 31.98
CA PHE A 82 -3.79 3.83 31.31
C PHE A 82 -4.87 2.96 30.68
N THR A 83 -5.98 2.70 31.39
CA THR A 83 -7.11 1.95 30.83
C THR A 83 -7.65 2.62 29.57
N LYS A 84 -7.81 3.95 29.60
CA LYS A 84 -8.28 4.72 28.44
C LYS A 84 -7.31 4.61 27.26
N VAL A 85 -6.00 4.79 27.49
CA VAL A 85 -4.99 4.66 26.43
C VAL A 85 -4.99 3.25 25.83
N ILE A 86 -5.13 2.21 26.65
CA ILE A 86 -5.21 0.82 26.16
C ILE A 86 -6.46 0.61 25.31
N GLU A 87 -7.61 1.16 25.71
CA GLU A 87 -8.84 1.08 24.92
C GLU A 87 -8.72 1.81 23.58
N ASP A 88 -8.14 3.02 23.59
CA ASP A 88 -7.94 3.80 22.38
C ASP A 88 -6.93 3.12 21.43
N MET A 89 -5.82 2.59 21.95
CA MET A 89 -4.88 1.78 21.18
C MET A 89 -5.53 0.52 20.58
N ARG A 90 -6.43 -0.15 21.31
CA ARG A 90 -7.16 -1.31 20.78
C ARG A 90 -8.09 -0.94 19.63
N LYS A 91 -8.78 0.21 19.73
CA LYS A 91 -9.63 0.73 18.65
C LYS A 91 -8.81 1.09 17.42
N GLU A 92 -7.70 1.80 17.60
CA GLU A 92 -6.78 2.14 16.51
C GLU A 92 -6.20 0.90 15.85
N SER A 93 -5.76 -0.08 16.64
CA SER A 93 -5.25 -1.36 16.12
C SER A 93 -6.30 -2.09 15.31
N ALA A 94 -7.55 -2.17 15.78
CA ALA A 94 -8.63 -2.81 15.03
C ALA A 94 -8.92 -2.08 13.71
N ALA A 95 -8.94 -0.74 13.73
CA ALA A 95 -9.12 0.06 12.52
C ALA A 95 -7.99 -0.13 11.51
N VAL A 96 -6.74 -0.26 11.98
CA VAL A 96 -5.59 -0.55 11.11
C VAL A 96 -5.71 -1.94 10.50
N THR A 97 -6.08 -2.96 11.27
CA THR A 97 -6.29 -4.32 10.76
C THR A 97 -7.35 -4.33 9.65
N THR A 98 -8.50 -3.68 9.86
CA THR A 98 -9.55 -3.60 8.82
C THR A 98 -9.04 -2.92 7.54
N ARG A 99 -8.27 -1.82 7.66
CA ARG A 99 -7.72 -1.14 6.48
C ARG A 99 -6.67 -1.99 5.75
N ILE A 100 -5.91 -2.82 6.48
CA ILE A 100 -4.98 -3.77 5.89
C ILE A 100 -5.77 -4.83 5.11
N ASP A 101 -6.81 -5.42 5.70
CA ASP A 101 -7.65 -6.43 5.03
C ASP A 101 -8.25 -5.88 3.72
N GLU A 102 -8.76 -4.65 3.73
CA GLU A 102 -9.30 -3.97 2.53
C GLU A 102 -8.22 -3.77 1.45
N VAL A 103 -7.01 -3.38 1.84
CA VAL A 103 -5.89 -3.20 0.91
C VAL A 103 -5.43 -4.53 0.33
N GLU A 104 -5.37 -5.58 1.14
CA GLU A 104 -5.00 -6.93 0.70
C GLU A 104 -6.02 -7.50 -0.29
N GLU A 105 -7.32 -7.34 0.00
CA GLU A 105 -8.39 -7.74 -0.91
C GLU A 105 -8.34 -6.96 -2.23
N GLY A 106 -8.15 -5.64 -2.15
CA GLY A 106 -7.98 -4.77 -3.31
C GLY A 106 -6.76 -5.17 -4.16
N ALA A 107 -5.63 -5.44 -3.52
CA ALA A 107 -4.40 -5.89 -4.19
C ALA A 107 -4.62 -7.23 -4.91
N ASN A 108 -5.31 -8.18 -4.29
CA ASN A 108 -5.64 -9.46 -4.90
C ASN A 108 -6.57 -9.30 -6.12
N CYS A 109 -7.58 -8.43 -6.02
CA CYS A 109 -8.46 -8.11 -7.15
C CYS A 109 -7.68 -7.48 -8.31
N TYR A 110 -6.76 -6.55 -8.03
CA TYR A 110 -5.91 -5.96 -9.06
C TYR A 110 -4.95 -6.97 -9.68
N ALA A 111 -4.35 -7.86 -8.88
CA ALA A 111 -3.49 -8.93 -9.39
C ALA A 111 -4.23 -9.84 -10.37
N ASN A 112 -5.44 -10.29 -10.02
CA ASN A 112 -6.28 -11.10 -10.90
C ASN A 112 -6.61 -10.35 -12.21
N ARG A 113 -6.97 -9.07 -12.12
CA ARG A 113 -7.26 -8.25 -13.30
C ARG A 113 -6.04 -8.05 -14.21
N VAL A 114 -4.84 -7.92 -13.63
CA VAL A 114 -3.59 -7.83 -14.39
C VAL A 114 -3.36 -9.13 -15.17
N VAL A 115 -3.50 -10.30 -14.53
CA VAL A 115 -3.38 -11.60 -15.21
C VAL A 115 -4.36 -11.74 -16.37
N GLU A 116 -5.63 -11.34 -16.17
CA GLU A 116 -6.63 -11.36 -17.25
C GLU A 116 -6.25 -10.44 -18.42
N LEU A 117 -5.73 -9.25 -18.13
CA LEU A 117 -5.30 -8.29 -19.14
C LEU A 117 -4.08 -8.80 -19.91
N GLU A 118 -3.10 -9.38 -19.22
CA GLU A 118 -1.92 -9.98 -19.86
C GLU A 118 -2.31 -11.12 -20.81
N ALA A 119 -3.27 -11.97 -20.40
CA ALA A 119 -3.81 -13.03 -21.25
C ALA A 119 -4.51 -12.46 -22.50
N LYS A 120 -5.31 -11.40 -22.35
CA LYS A 120 -5.97 -10.70 -23.47
C LYS A 120 -4.95 -10.06 -24.41
N VAL A 121 -3.93 -9.39 -23.87
CA VAL A 121 -2.86 -8.75 -24.67
C VAL A 121 -2.09 -9.81 -25.46
N THR A 122 -1.74 -10.93 -24.84
CA THR A 122 -1.06 -12.05 -25.53
C THR A 122 -1.91 -12.60 -26.68
N THR A 123 -3.20 -12.82 -26.41
CA THR A 123 -4.16 -13.29 -27.41
C THR A 123 -4.28 -12.31 -28.58
N LEU A 124 -4.51 -11.03 -28.30
CA LEU A 124 -4.62 -9.99 -29.33
C LEU A 124 -3.34 -9.83 -30.13
N SER A 125 -2.17 -9.88 -29.49
CA SER A 125 -0.87 -9.78 -30.17
C SER A 125 -0.67 -10.94 -31.15
N SER A 126 -1.06 -12.15 -30.77
CA SER A 126 -1.02 -13.31 -31.67
C SER A 126 -1.98 -13.15 -32.86
N GLN A 127 -3.18 -12.60 -32.62
CA GLN A 127 -4.16 -12.35 -33.68
C GLN A 127 -3.69 -11.28 -34.65
N VAL A 128 -3.09 -10.20 -34.14
CA VAL A 128 -2.50 -9.13 -34.97
C VAL A 128 -1.39 -9.71 -35.84
N THR A 129 -0.47 -10.48 -35.28
CA THR A 129 0.61 -11.12 -36.04
C THR A 129 0.03 -12.00 -37.16
N ARG A 130 -0.94 -12.87 -36.84
CA ARG A 130 -1.62 -13.72 -37.83
C ARG A 130 -2.31 -12.91 -38.92
N LEU A 131 -2.94 -11.78 -38.58
CA LEU A 131 -3.62 -10.93 -39.55
C LEU A 131 -2.62 -10.19 -40.45
N VAL A 132 -1.48 -9.75 -39.91
CA VAL A 132 -0.38 -9.15 -40.68
C VAL A 132 0.16 -10.17 -41.67
N ASP A 133 0.48 -11.38 -41.22
CA ASP A 133 0.99 -12.45 -42.09
C ASP A 133 -0.02 -12.81 -43.19
N LYS A 134 -1.30 -12.94 -42.84
CA LYS A 134 -2.36 -13.20 -43.80
C LYS A 134 -2.50 -12.07 -44.82
N THR A 135 -2.42 -10.82 -44.39
CA THR A 135 -2.52 -9.65 -45.28
C THR A 135 -1.32 -9.59 -46.22
N ASN A 136 -0.11 -9.83 -45.71
CA ASN A 136 1.11 -9.90 -46.51
C ASN A 136 1.06 -11.05 -47.54
N ASP A 137 0.57 -12.23 -47.17
CA ASP A 137 0.38 -13.34 -48.10
C ASP A 137 -0.63 -12.95 -49.18
N LEU A 138 -1.81 -12.44 -48.81
CA LEU A 138 -2.84 -12.01 -49.76
C LEU A 138 -2.32 -10.93 -50.71
N GLU A 139 -1.65 -9.89 -50.20
CA GLU A 139 -1.04 -8.84 -51.02
C GLU A 139 -0.01 -9.43 -51.97
N SER A 140 0.87 -10.31 -51.48
CA SER A 140 1.84 -11.01 -52.31
C SER A 140 1.16 -11.79 -53.42
N ARG A 141 0.08 -12.54 -53.14
CA ARG A 141 -0.68 -13.30 -54.17
C ARG A 141 -1.31 -12.38 -55.20
N GLN A 142 -1.90 -11.26 -54.76
CA GLN A 142 -2.54 -10.28 -55.64
C GLN A 142 -1.54 -9.55 -56.55
N GLN A 143 -0.30 -9.39 -56.09
CA GLN A 143 0.77 -8.73 -56.84
C GLN A 143 1.69 -9.70 -57.58
N ARG A 144 1.46 -11.02 -57.52
CA ARG A 144 2.30 -12.02 -58.20
C ARG A 144 2.41 -11.82 -59.70
N ASP A 145 1.37 -11.29 -60.34
CA ASP A 145 1.37 -11.04 -61.78
C ASP A 145 1.76 -9.60 -62.13
N ASN A 146 2.08 -8.80 -61.11
CA ASN A 146 2.52 -7.43 -61.30
C ASN A 146 4.05 -7.38 -61.49
N CYS A 147 4.50 -6.45 -62.34
CA CYS A 147 5.90 -6.09 -62.53
C CYS A 147 6.04 -4.57 -62.52
N ARG A 148 7.23 -4.08 -62.20
CA ARG A 148 7.52 -2.65 -62.12
C ARG A 148 8.57 -2.28 -63.17
N LEU A 149 8.18 -1.50 -64.15
CA LEU A 149 9.06 -0.94 -65.17
C LEU A 149 9.51 0.46 -64.74
N ILE A 150 10.82 0.68 -64.69
CA ILE A 150 11.45 1.90 -64.16
C ILE A 150 12.23 2.57 -65.30
N GLY A 151 12.29 3.91 -65.31
CA GLY A 151 13.11 4.67 -66.28
C GLY A 151 12.41 5.05 -67.58
N VAL A 152 11.12 4.72 -67.75
CA VAL A 152 10.34 5.14 -68.93
C VAL A 152 9.91 6.59 -68.78
N GLU A 153 10.20 7.45 -69.76
CA GLU A 153 9.88 8.88 -69.75
C GLU A 153 8.41 9.19 -69.44
N GLU A 154 8.16 10.26 -68.69
CA GLU A 154 6.80 10.74 -68.41
C GLU A 154 6.11 11.18 -69.71
N GLY A 155 4.88 10.70 -69.95
CA GLY A 155 4.15 10.96 -71.20
C GLY A 155 4.06 9.76 -72.14
N PHE A 156 4.94 8.77 -71.96
CA PHE A 156 4.86 7.51 -72.70
C PHE A 156 3.54 6.78 -72.41
N GLY A 157 2.77 6.49 -73.45
CA GLY A 157 1.53 5.70 -73.35
C GLY A 157 0.36 6.40 -72.66
N ASN A 158 0.27 7.74 -72.68
CA ASN A 158 -0.74 8.53 -71.95
C ASN A 158 -2.22 8.13 -72.13
N ILE A 159 -2.61 7.54 -73.27
CA ILE A 159 -4.02 7.18 -73.55
C ILE A 159 -4.28 5.70 -73.24
N ARG A 160 -3.38 4.81 -73.67
CA ARG A 160 -3.48 3.36 -73.49
C ARG A 160 -2.11 2.80 -73.16
N PRO A 161 -1.67 2.95 -71.90
CA PRO A 161 -0.32 2.56 -71.48
C PRO A 161 -0.06 1.06 -71.72
N GLU A 162 -1.06 0.20 -71.63
CA GLU A 162 -0.95 -1.23 -71.90
C GLU A 162 -0.53 -1.51 -73.35
N LYS A 163 -1.11 -0.78 -74.32
CA LYS A 163 -0.80 -0.94 -75.75
C LYS A 163 0.57 -0.38 -76.14
N ALA A 164 1.09 0.58 -75.37
CA ALA A 164 2.42 1.13 -75.59
C ALA A 164 3.51 0.30 -74.88
N THR A 165 3.21 -0.21 -73.68
CA THR A 165 4.20 -0.92 -72.85
C THR A 165 4.46 -2.34 -73.33
N ALA A 166 3.47 -3.02 -73.92
CA ALA A 166 3.66 -4.38 -74.42
C ALA A 166 4.66 -4.48 -75.60
N PRO A 167 4.57 -3.64 -76.66
CA PRO A 167 5.58 -3.59 -77.71
C PRO A 167 6.96 -3.16 -77.20
N LEU A 168 7.00 -2.22 -76.25
CA LEU A 168 8.25 -1.78 -75.62
C LEU A 168 8.99 -2.95 -74.96
N LEU A 169 8.28 -3.80 -74.22
CA LEU A 169 8.86 -5.00 -73.61
C LEU A 169 9.36 -5.99 -74.66
N GLN A 170 8.63 -6.14 -75.77
CA GLN A 170 9.02 -7.02 -76.86
C GLN A 170 10.33 -6.58 -77.51
N GLU A 171 10.44 -5.29 -77.83
CA GLU A 171 11.62 -4.71 -78.46
C GLU A 171 12.83 -4.71 -77.51
N ALA A 172 12.66 -4.20 -76.29
CA ALA A 172 13.76 -4.04 -75.33
C ALA A 172 14.35 -5.38 -74.85
N LEU A 173 13.56 -6.46 -74.86
CA LEU A 173 13.99 -7.79 -74.39
C LEU A 173 14.17 -8.82 -75.50
N GLY A 174 13.93 -8.46 -76.77
CA GLY A 174 13.96 -9.40 -77.89
C GLY A 174 13.01 -10.59 -77.67
N LEU A 175 11.75 -10.31 -77.36
CA LEU A 175 10.73 -11.36 -77.21
C LEU A 175 10.17 -11.76 -78.58
N ASP A 176 9.98 -13.06 -78.79
CA ASP A 176 9.38 -13.59 -80.03
C ASP A 176 7.87 -13.31 -80.13
N TYR A 177 7.28 -12.81 -79.04
CA TYR A 177 5.87 -12.49 -78.91
C TYR A 177 5.69 -11.16 -78.18
N THR A 178 4.52 -10.53 -78.36
CA THR A 178 4.10 -9.36 -77.58
C THR A 178 3.37 -9.81 -76.31
N PRO A 179 3.84 -9.48 -75.10
CA PRO A 179 3.16 -9.90 -73.86
C PRO A 179 1.75 -9.30 -73.74
N THR A 180 0.81 -10.10 -73.23
CA THR A 180 -0.57 -9.69 -72.98
C THR A 180 -0.67 -9.03 -71.60
N LEU A 181 -1.00 -7.74 -71.58
CA LEU A 181 -1.11 -6.96 -70.35
C LEU A 181 -2.58 -6.65 -70.02
N ASP A 182 -2.99 -6.98 -68.79
CA ASP A 182 -4.30 -6.60 -68.25
C ASP A 182 -4.38 -5.10 -67.99
N ARG A 183 -3.30 -4.54 -67.44
CA ARG A 183 -3.24 -3.14 -67.02
C ARG A 183 -1.80 -2.67 -67.02
N ALA A 184 -1.57 -1.44 -67.46
CA ALA A 184 -0.34 -0.72 -67.19
C ALA A 184 -0.72 0.65 -66.64
N GLN A 185 -0.09 1.10 -65.56
CA GLN A 185 -0.38 2.42 -65.01
C GLN A 185 0.83 2.99 -64.31
N ARG A 186 1.01 4.31 -64.34
CA ARG A 186 2.01 4.99 -63.52
C ARG A 186 1.60 4.92 -62.05
N SER A 187 2.59 4.87 -61.14
CA SER A 187 2.29 5.01 -59.71
C SER A 187 1.55 6.32 -59.43
N LEU A 188 0.62 6.31 -58.46
CA LEU A 188 -0.18 7.48 -58.05
C LEU A 188 0.62 8.61 -57.36
N LYS A 189 1.96 8.58 -57.42
CA LYS A 189 2.81 9.65 -56.91
C LYS A 189 2.63 10.93 -57.73
N PRO A 190 2.82 12.13 -57.14
CA PRO A 190 2.87 13.39 -57.89
C PRO A 190 3.85 13.31 -59.06
N ARG A 191 3.54 13.98 -60.18
CA ARG A 191 4.43 14.02 -61.34
C ARG A 191 5.77 14.66 -60.92
N PRO A 192 6.91 13.99 -61.14
CA PRO A 192 8.23 14.55 -60.86
C PRO A 192 8.50 15.79 -61.72
N LYS A 193 9.44 16.65 -61.29
CA LYS A 193 9.88 17.78 -62.10
C LYS A 193 10.74 17.29 -63.27
N ASP A 194 10.86 18.11 -64.30
CA ASP A 194 11.74 17.79 -65.42
C ASP A 194 13.19 17.64 -64.91
N GLY A 195 13.77 16.46 -65.12
CA GLY A 195 15.09 16.06 -64.62
C GLY A 195 15.07 15.08 -63.44
N ASP A 196 13.94 14.93 -62.74
CA ASP A 196 13.78 13.90 -61.69
C ASP A 196 13.45 12.53 -62.30
N SER A 197 13.69 11.45 -61.55
CA SER A 197 13.42 10.08 -62.00
C SER A 197 11.93 9.87 -62.33
N PRO A 198 11.60 9.39 -63.56
CA PRO A 198 10.20 9.15 -63.96
C PRO A 198 9.48 8.15 -63.04
N ARG A 199 8.16 8.33 -62.86
CA ARG A 199 7.38 7.38 -62.04
C ARG A 199 7.38 6.00 -62.67
N PRO A 200 7.52 4.93 -61.88
CA PRO A 200 7.46 3.58 -62.40
C PRO A 200 6.09 3.29 -63.02
N ILE A 201 6.08 2.47 -64.06
CA ILE A 201 4.87 1.83 -64.59
C ILE A 201 4.69 0.51 -63.85
N ILE A 202 3.55 0.36 -63.18
CA ILE A 202 3.10 -0.90 -62.61
C ILE A 202 2.29 -1.61 -63.69
N ILE A 203 2.81 -2.74 -64.13
CA ILE A 203 2.25 -3.58 -65.20
C ILE A 203 1.65 -4.81 -64.56
N LYS A 204 0.43 -5.19 -64.95
CA LYS A 204 -0.19 -6.47 -64.62
C LYS A 204 -0.25 -7.32 -65.89
N PHE A 205 0.40 -8.48 -65.86
CA PHE A 205 0.34 -9.46 -66.94
C PHE A 205 -0.98 -10.24 -66.87
N HIS A 206 -1.55 -10.59 -68.03
CA HIS A 206 -2.72 -11.45 -68.10
C HIS A 206 -2.34 -12.91 -67.76
N TYR A 207 -1.15 -13.34 -68.17
CA TYR A 207 -0.61 -14.68 -67.93
C TYR A 207 0.67 -14.62 -67.10
N PHE A 208 0.73 -15.41 -66.01
CA PHE A 208 1.90 -15.49 -65.13
C PHE A 208 3.15 -15.99 -65.88
N GLN A 209 2.97 -16.91 -66.83
CA GLN A 209 4.08 -17.50 -67.59
C GLN A 209 4.83 -16.41 -68.37
N GLU A 210 4.09 -15.51 -69.01
CA GLU A 210 4.67 -14.39 -69.75
C GLU A 210 5.46 -13.44 -68.85
N LYS A 211 4.94 -13.13 -67.64
CA LYS A 211 5.68 -12.35 -66.64
C LYS A 211 7.00 -13.04 -66.29
N ALA A 212 6.95 -14.33 -65.97
CA ALA A 212 8.12 -15.09 -65.55
C ALA A 212 9.19 -15.14 -66.64
N ASP A 213 8.78 -15.29 -67.90
CA ASP A 213 9.68 -15.30 -69.06
C ASP A 213 10.28 -13.91 -69.33
N VAL A 214 9.48 -12.84 -69.24
CA VAL A 214 9.95 -11.45 -69.30
C VAL A 214 11.00 -11.17 -68.24
N LEU A 215 10.75 -11.54 -66.98
CA LEU A 215 11.71 -11.36 -65.89
C LEU A 215 12.97 -12.21 -66.09
N ARG A 216 12.84 -13.44 -66.57
CA ARG A 216 13.98 -14.32 -66.86
C ARG A 216 14.87 -13.73 -67.96
N LYS A 217 14.28 -13.23 -69.05
CA LYS A 217 15.04 -12.54 -70.12
C LYS A 217 15.68 -11.26 -69.59
N ALA A 218 14.95 -10.45 -68.83
CA ALA A 218 15.48 -9.21 -68.25
C ALA A 218 16.66 -9.43 -67.28
N MET A 219 16.71 -10.57 -66.58
CA MET A 219 17.86 -10.93 -65.73
C MET A 219 19.07 -11.43 -66.53
N GLY A 220 18.86 -12.00 -67.72
CA GLY A 220 19.92 -12.53 -68.57
C GLY A 220 20.50 -11.53 -69.57
N VAL A 221 19.69 -10.55 -69.98
CA VAL A 221 20.13 -9.40 -70.78
C VAL A 221 20.80 -8.40 -69.83
N GLY A 222 21.91 -7.80 -70.26
CA GLY A 222 22.63 -6.77 -69.50
C GLY A 222 21.78 -5.49 -69.30
N PRO A 223 22.38 -4.31 -69.05
CA PRO A 223 21.61 -3.09 -68.87
C PRO A 223 20.63 -2.87 -70.04
N LEU A 224 19.34 -2.76 -69.71
CA LEU A 224 18.28 -2.57 -70.70
C LEU A 224 18.26 -1.11 -71.14
N SER A 225 18.53 -0.87 -72.41
CA SER A 225 18.45 0.43 -73.06
C SER A 225 17.24 0.49 -73.99
N HIS A 226 16.46 1.57 -73.92
CA HIS A 226 15.44 1.87 -74.92
C HIS A 226 15.63 3.33 -75.36
N ASN A 227 15.82 3.53 -76.67
CA ASN A 227 16.18 4.81 -77.30
C ASN A 227 17.57 5.37 -76.92
N GLY A 228 18.52 4.52 -76.53
CA GLY A 228 19.92 4.89 -76.25
C GLY A 228 20.31 4.71 -74.79
#